data_AF-A0AAV4K9X2-F1
#
_entry.id   AF-A0AAV4K9X2-F1
#
_cell.length_a   1.000
_cell.length_b   1.000
_cell.length_c   1.000
_cell.angle_alpha   90.00
_cell.angle_beta   90.00
_cell.angle_gamma   90.00
#
_symmetry.space_group_name_H-M   'P 1'
#
loop_
_entity.id
_entity.type
_entity.pdbx_description
1 polymer ?
#
loop_
_entity_poly.entity_id
_entity_poly.type
_entity_poly.pdbx_seq_one_letter_code
_entity_poly.pdbx_strand_id
1 'polypeptide(L)'
;MKGLAIKRLALLLPVLALAACGKQTVRAPGDYDLSGTLGGGWAEGANLRLALVGTGLPNVVTNTANLAQTRLTPGAAFGVDLPDLPDVAGVYQVVAFDDADNDGTFDPSETFARNRQWLMFSPRGGDLPAVRVPEGLPGAGEEAVPAMTVAQGWNLYDRARPLGDGNPRPGSKVTGYDLSR
;
A
#
# COMPACT_ATOMS: atom_id res chain seq x y z
N MET A 1 -20.93 64.83 33.55
CA MET A 1 -19.98 64.38 32.50
C MET A 1 -19.89 62.86 32.54
N LYS A 2 -19.97 62.24 31.36
CA LYS A 2 -19.69 60.83 30.97
C LYS A 2 -20.82 59.79 31.07
N GLY A 3 -20.90 59.00 29.99
CA GLY A 3 -21.70 57.78 29.79
C GLY A 3 -22.79 58.01 28.74
N LEU A 4 -22.87 57.35 27.59
CA LEU A 4 -22.29 56.09 27.14
C LEU A 4 -22.43 56.07 25.60
N ALA A 5 -21.32 55.90 24.88
CA ALA A 5 -21.34 55.58 23.45
C ALA A 5 -20.54 54.30 23.26
N ILE A 6 -21.21 53.18 23.01
CA ILE A 6 -20.56 51.98 22.49
C ILE A 6 -21.39 51.48 21.31
N LYS A 7 -20.90 51.88 20.14
CA LYS A 7 -21.29 51.39 18.83
C LYS A 7 -20.83 49.93 18.68
N ARG A 8 -21.75 49.11 18.17
CA ARG A 8 -21.55 48.01 17.21
C ARG A 8 -20.15 47.38 17.19
N LEU A 9 -19.97 46.25 17.86
CA LEU A 9 -18.89 45.32 17.54
C LEU A 9 -19.30 43.88 17.87
N ALA A 10 -20.07 43.27 16.98
CA ALA A 10 -20.39 41.85 17.07
C ALA A 10 -20.64 41.31 15.66
N LEU A 11 -19.58 41.19 14.85
CA LEU A 11 -19.61 40.37 13.64
C LEU A 11 -18.18 40.20 13.10
N LEU A 12 -17.37 39.28 13.63
CA LEU A 12 -16.06 38.96 13.03
C LEU A 12 -15.48 37.61 13.52
N LEU A 13 -16.32 36.59 13.77
CA LEU A 13 -15.85 35.33 14.37
C LEU A 13 -16.42 34.01 13.78
N PRO A 14 -16.71 33.89 12.48
CA PRO A 14 -16.71 32.56 11.87
C PRO A 14 -15.91 32.53 10.57
N VAL A 15 -14.59 32.73 10.63
CA VAL A 15 -13.71 32.48 9.46
C VAL A 15 -12.53 31.55 9.80
N LEU A 16 -12.28 31.25 11.08
CA LEU A 16 -11.17 30.38 11.47
C LEU A 16 -11.47 28.88 11.51
N ALA A 17 -12.68 28.44 11.14
CA ALA A 17 -13.07 27.03 11.16
C ALA A 17 -12.83 26.27 9.84
N LEU A 18 -12.14 26.86 8.85
CA LEU A 18 -11.92 26.22 7.53
C LEU A 18 -10.48 25.69 7.28
N ALA A 19 -9.58 25.74 8.26
CA ALA A 19 -8.17 25.33 8.04
C ALA A 19 -7.84 23.90 8.54
N ALA A 20 -8.83 23.10 8.93
CA ALA A 20 -8.62 21.72 9.40
C ALA A 20 -9.04 20.67 8.34
N CYS A 21 -8.84 20.93 7.05
CA CYS A 21 -8.61 19.84 6.11
C CYS A 21 -7.18 19.36 6.36
N GLY A 22 -7.05 18.37 7.25
CA GLY A 22 -5.77 17.82 7.68
C GLY A 22 -4.91 17.42 6.50
N LYS A 23 -3.84 18.18 6.25
CA LYS A 23 -2.76 17.72 5.38
C LYS A 23 -2.19 16.48 6.04
N GLN A 24 -2.42 15.31 5.45
CA GLN A 24 -1.72 14.09 5.82
C GLN A 24 -0.22 14.43 5.78
N THR A 25 0.43 14.39 6.93
CA THR A 25 1.84 14.76 7.03
C THR A 25 2.63 13.66 6.36
N VAL A 26 3.15 13.93 5.16
CA VAL A 26 4.02 13.00 4.44
C VAL A 26 5.29 12.80 5.28
N ARG A 27 5.58 11.56 5.65
CA ARG A 27 6.76 11.19 6.44
C ARG A 27 7.92 10.84 5.51
N ALA A 28 9.13 10.64 6.06
CA ALA A 28 10.21 10.12 5.24
C ALA A 28 9.88 8.67 4.79
N PRO A 29 10.31 8.21 3.60
CA PRO A 29 10.01 6.86 3.11
C PRO A 29 10.23 5.75 4.15
N GLY A 30 11.33 5.80 4.91
CA GLY A 30 11.67 4.81 5.92
C GLY A 30 10.84 4.86 7.21
N ASP A 31 9.94 5.83 7.37
CA ASP A 31 9.06 5.95 8.54
C ASP A 31 7.72 5.22 8.36
N TYR A 32 7.44 4.73 7.16
CA TYR A 32 6.27 3.92 6.84
C TYR A 32 6.51 2.44 7.16
N ASP A 33 5.44 1.64 7.19
CA ASP A 33 5.51 0.19 7.43
C ASP A 33 6.29 -0.53 6.33
N LEU A 34 6.15 -0.09 5.09
CA LEU A 34 6.84 -0.65 3.94
C LEU A 34 7.55 0.47 3.16
N SER A 35 8.81 0.21 2.78
CA SER A 35 9.61 1.15 2.01
C SER A 35 10.55 0.46 1.03
N GLY A 36 10.84 1.16 -0.06
CA GLY A 36 11.70 0.67 -1.14
C GLY A 36 11.99 1.77 -2.16
N THR A 37 12.47 1.36 -3.33
CA THR A 37 12.71 2.24 -4.47
C THR A 37 11.82 1.86 -5.65
N LEU A 38 11.44 2.87 -6.44
CA LEU A 38 10.65 2.69 -7.66
C LEU A 38 11.56 2.82 -8.89
N GLY A 39 11.89 1.70 -9.52
CA GLY A 39 12.69 1.62 -10.73
C GLY A 39 11.87 1.41 -12.01
N GLY A 40 12.58 1.15 -13.11
CA GLY A 40 12.01 0.93 -14.43
C GLY A 40 11.74 2.22 -15.23
N GLY A 41 11.48 2.07 -16.53
CA GLY A 41 11.05 3.18 -17.37
C GLY A 41 9.58 3.53 -17.12
N TRP A 42 9.24 4.81 -17.10
CA TRP A 42 7.86 5.29 -16.99
C TRP A 42 7.61 6.34 -18.08
N ALA A 43 6.36 6.53 -18.48
CA ALA A 43 6.03 7.63 -19.40
C ALA A 43 6.32 8.98 -18.73
N GLU A 44 6.70 9.98 -19.52
CA GLU A 44 6.85 11.33 -19.01
C GLU A 44 5.49 11.83 -18.49
N GLY A 45 5.45 12.28 -17.23
CA GLY A 45 4.21 12.74 -16.60
C GLY A 45 3.29 11.65 -16.05
N ALA A 46 3.74 10.39 -15.97
CA ALA A 46 2.97 9.29 -15.38
C ALA A 46 2.40 9.65 -13.99
N ASN A 47 1.13 9.30 -13.76
CA ASN A 47 0.39 9.56 -12.54
C ASN A 47 0.55 8.39 -11.57
N LEU A 48 1.71 8.31 -10.92
CA LEU A 48 2.09 7.13 -10.16
C LEU A 48 1.37 7.03 -8.81
N ARG A 49 0.81 5.85 -8.54
CA ARG A 49 0.23 5.49 -7.22
C ARG A 49 0.67 4.10 -6.77
N LEU A 50 0.65 3.85 -5.46
CA LEU A 50 0.74 2.51 -4.90
C LEU A 50 -0.65 1.93 -4.66
N ALA A 51 -0.80 0.65 -4.97
CA ALA A 51 -1.95 -0.16 -4.58
C ALA A 51 -1.50 -1.38 -3.78
N LEU A 52 -2.26 -1.70 -2.74
CA LEU A 52 -2.18 -3.02 -2.11
C LEU A 52 -3.14 -3.94 -2.87
N VAL A 53 -2.59 -4.90 -3.59
CA VAL A 53 -3.34 -5.87 -4.42
C VAL A 53 -3.19 -7.23 -3.79
N GLY A 54 -4.30 -7.90 -3.49
CA GLY A 54 -4.24 -9.23 -2.90
C GLY A 54 -5.39 -10.15 -3.28
N THR A 55 -5.23 -11.38 -2.82
CA THR A 55 -6.19 -12.47 -2.93
C THR A 55 -6.53 -12.98 -1.53
N GLY A 56 -7.83 -13.00 -1.22
CA GLY A 56 -8.36 -13.86 -0.20
C GLY A 56 -8.59 -15.23 -0.80
N LEU A 57 -8.18 -16.31 -0.13
CA LEU A 57 -8.58 -17.65 -0.61
C LEU A 57 -10.12 -17.74 -0.56
N PRO A 58 -10.87 -17.96 -1.67
CA PRO A 58 -10.47 -18.30 -3.05
C PRO A 58 -10.65 -17.20 -4.14
N ASN A 59 -11.04 -15.97 -3.82
CA ASN A 59 -11.30 -14.89 -4.79
C ASN A 59 -10.36 -13.69 -4.63
N VAL A 60 -9.87 -13.18 -5.77
CA VAL A 60 -8.95 -12.03 -5.88
C VAL A 60 -9.71 -10.70 -5.72
N VAL A 61 -8.96 -9.65 -5.36
CA VAL A 61 -9.29 -8.21 -5.43
C VAL A 61 -9.71 -7.60 -4.09
N THR A 62 -8.76 -7.47 -3.17
CA THR A 62 -8.68 -6.22 -2.40
C THR A 62 -7.67 -5.35 -3.12
N ASN A 63 -8.13 -4.24 -3.68
CA ASN A 63 -7.32 -3.19 -4.29
C ASN A 63 -7.56 -1.93 -3.46
N THR A 64 -6.53 -1.53 -2.71
CA THR A 64 -6.58 -0.27 -1.98
C THR A 64 -5.45 0.60 -2.49
N ALA A 65 -5.80 1.59 -3.32
CA ALA A 65 -4.87 2.61 -3.84
C ALA A 65 -4.91 3.93 -3.04
N ASN A 66 -5.80 4.03 -2.05
CA ASN A 66 -5.88 5.14 -1.09
C ASN A 66 -4.98 4.94 0.15
N LEU A 67 -3.85 4.25 -0.01
CA LEU A 67 -2.91 4.03 1.08
C LEU A 67 -2.24 5.34 1.50
N ALA A 68 -1.95 5.46 2.79
CA ALA A 68 -1.09 6.54 3.26
C ALA A 68 0.34 6.29 2.73
N GLN A 69 0.78 7.15 1.81
CA GLN A 69 2.01 6.93 1.06
C GLN A 69 2.77 8.24 0.83
N THR A 70 4.04 8.12 0.46
CA THR A 70 4.83 9.21 -0.12
C THR A 70 4.34 9.56 -1.52
N ARG A 71 4.63 10.77 -2.00
CA ARG A 71 4.49 11.07 -3.43
C ARG A 71 5.42 10.15 -4.23
N LEU A 72 4.89 9.44 -5.22
CA LEU A 72 5.70 8.62 -6.11
C LEU A 72 6.36 9.44 -7.21
N THR A 73 7.59 9.08 -7.55
CA THR A 73 8.34 9.64 -8.66
C THR A 73 9.28 8.55 -9.20
N PRO A 74 9.44 8.38 -10.52
CA PRO A 74 10.39 7.41 -11.07
C PRO A 74 11.80 7.59 -10.50
N GLY A 75 12.45 6.50 -10.11
CA GLY A 75 13.79 6.49 -9.53
C GLY A 75 13.89 6.93 -8.06
N ALA A 76 12.78 7.32 -7.44
CA ALA A 76 12.76 7.78 -6.06
C ALA A 76 12.48 6.65 -5.06
N ALA A 77 12.87 6.89 -3.80
CA ALA A 77 12.44 6.07 -2.68
C ALA A 77 10.96 6.36 -2.35
N PHE A 78 10.23 5.34 -1.94
CA PHE A 78 8.84 5.43 -1.52
C PHE A 78 8.61 4.78 -0.15
N GLY A 79 7.55 5.21 0.52
CA GLY A 79 7.03 4.60 1.73
C GLY A 79 5.51 4.51 1.69
N VAL A 80 4.96 3.45 2.28
CA VAL A 80 3.51 3.19 2.38
C VAL A 80 3.15 2.45 3.65
N ASP A 81 2.05 2.86 4.27
CA ASP A 81 1.48 2.16 5.43
C ASP A 81 0.64 0.99 4.97
N LEU A 82 0.81 -0.12 5.66
CA LEU A 82 -0.08 -1.26 5.49
C LEU A 82 -1.29 -1.05 6.39
N PRO A 83 -2.50 -1.47 5.98
CA PRO A 83 -3.64 -1.40 6.88
C PRO A 83 -3.40 -2.32 8.08
N ASP A 84 -3.73 -1.84 9.29
CA ASP A 84 -3.61 -2.64 10.52
C ASP A 84 -4.36 -3.98 10.41
N LEU A 85 -5.52 -3.95 9.76
CA LEU A 85 -6.36 -5.09 9.45
C LEU A 85 -6.87 -4.94 8.01
N PRO A 86 -6.33 -5.68 7.03
CA PRO A 86 -6.95 -5.74 5.71
C PRO A 86 -8.31 -6.46 5.80
N ASP A 87 -9.18 -6.21 4.81
CA ASP A 87 -10.54 -6.78 4.78
C ASP A 87 -10.56 -8.31 4.77
N VAL A 88 -9.46 -8.95 4.33
CA VAL A 88 -9.35 -10.41 4.21
C VAL A 88 -8.01 -10.90 4.77
N ALA A 89 -7.99 -12.10 5.33
CA ALA A 89 -6.73 -12.80 5.60
C ALA A 89 -6.24 -13.44 4.30
N GLY A 90 -4.97 -13.23 3.94
CA GLY A 90 -4.52 -13.69 2.64
C GLY A 90 -3.17 -13.17 2.21
N VAL A 91 -2.94 -13.24 0.91
CA VAL A 91 -1.68 -12.91 0.25
C VAL A 91 -1.87 -11.64 -0.55
N TYR A 92 -0.93 -10.72 -0.39
CA TYR A 92 -0.94 -9.38 -0.94
C TYR A 92 0.41 -9.05 -1.60
N GLN A 93 0.39 -8.02 -2.44
CA GLN A 93 1.56 -7.39 -3.02
C GLN A 93 1.29 -5.89 -3.12
N VAL A 94 2.27 -5.07 -2.76
CA VAL A 94 2.22 -3.65 -3.10
C VAL A 94 2.73 -3.50 -4.53
N VAL A 95 1.95 -2.85 -5.38
CA VAL A 95 2.32 -2.53 -6.77
C VAL A 95 2.33 -1.02 -6.96
N ALA A 96 3.19 -0.54 -7.85
CA ALA A 96 3.12 0.83 -8.35
C ALA A 96 2.47 0.81 -9.73
N PHE A 97 1.54 1.72 -10.01
CA PHE A 97 0.86 1.79 -11.30
C PHE A 97 0.73 3.24 -11.78
N ASP A 98 0.61 3.40 -13.10
CA ASP A 98 0.29 4.68 -13.75
C ASP A 98 -1.23 4.80 -13.88
N ASP A 99 -1.84 5.58 -12.98
CA ASP A 99 -3.27 5.88 -12.87
C ASP A 99 -3.69 6.84 -13.99
N ALA A 100 -3.76 6.29 -15.21
CA ALA A 100 -3.82 7.07 -16.45
C ALA A 100 -5.18 7.75 -16.64
N ASP A 101 -6.25 7.16 -16.13
CA ASP A 101 -7.60 7.74 -16.12
C ASP A 101 -7.90 8.56 -14.85
N ASN A 102 -6.98 8.53 -13.88
CA ASN A 102 -7.02 9.29 -12.63
C ASN A 102 -8.22 8.91 -11.73
N ASP A 103 -8.69 7.66 -11.80
CA ASP A 103 -9.75 7.14 -10.94
C ASP A 103 -9.21 6.70 -9.56
N GLY A 104 -7.88 6.59 -9.43
CA GLY A 104 -7.20 6.24 -8.19
C GLY A 104 -7.38 4.77 -7.80
N THR A 105 -7.68 3.89 -8.74
CA THR A 105 -7.90 2.45 -8.57
C THR A 105 -7.01 1.70 -9.56
N PHE A 106 -6.25 0.72 -9.08
CA PHE A 106 -5.41 -0.08 -9.98
C PHE A 106 -6.26 -0.94 -10.94
N ASP A 107 -6.04 -0.80 -12.25
CA ASP A 107 -6.52 -1.73 -13.28
C ASP A 107 -5.33 -2.57 -13.81
N PRO A 108 -5.42 -3.92 -13.83
CA PRO A 108 -4.41 -4.78 -14.44
C PRO A 108 -4.09 -4.50 -15.91
N SER A 109 -4.93 -3.73 -16.62
CA SER A 109 -4.66 -3.27 -17.99
C SER A 109 -3.69 -2.07 -18.06
N GLU A 110 -3.47 -1.38 -16.95
CA GLU A 110 -2.56 -0.24 -16.85
C GLU A 110 -1.09 -0.66 -16.80
N THR A 111 -0.20 0.32 -16.96
CA THR A 111 1.23 0.09 -16.74
C THR A 111 1.51 0.00 -15.24
N PHE A 112 2.10 -1.11 -14.80
CA PHE A 112 2.48 -1.30 -13.40
C PHE A 112 3.85 -1.95 -13.20
N ALA A 113 4.42 -1.75 -12.03
CA ALA A 113 5.64 -2.36 -11.53
C ALA A 113 5.34 -3.17 -10.26
N ARG A 114 6.03 -4.29 -10.12
CA ARG A 114 5.92 -5.21 -8.97
C ARG A 114 7.28 -5.83 -8.67
N ASN A 115 7.36 -6.64 -7.63
CA ASN A 115 8.54 -7.42 -7.33
C ASN A 115 8.20 -8.90 -7.11
N ARG A 116 9.16 -9.66 -6.58
CA ARG A 116 8.99 -11.07 -6.21
C ARG A 116 8.92 -11.24 -4.69
N GLN A 117 8.27 -10.29 -4.02
CA GLN A 117 7.98 -10.33 -2.60
C GLN A 117 6.48 -10.21 -2.36
N TRP A 118 5.97 -11.07 -1.50
CA TRP A 118 4.55 -11.16 -1.13
C TRP A 118 4.39 -10.83 0.34
N LEU A 119 3.36 -10.04 0.65
CA LEU A 119 2.91 -9.77 1.99
C LEU A 119 1.82 -10.77 2.35
N MET A 120 1.79 -11.25 3.59
CA MET A 120 0.73 -12.13 4.05
C MET A 120 0.18 -11.60 5.36
N PHE A 121 -1.14 -11.51 5.45
CA PHE A 121 -1.81 -11.13 6.67
C PHE A 121 -2.54 -12.34 7.26
N SER A 122 -2.24 -12.66 8.52
CA SER A 122 -2.98 -13.66 9.28
C SER A 122 -3.44 -13.11 10.64
N PRO A 123 -4.73 -13.13 10.97
CA PRO A 123 -5.22 -12.59 12.25
C PRO A 123 -4.80 -13.42 13.46
N ARG A 124 -4.37 -14.68 13.28
CA ARG A 124 -3.98 -15.60 14.37
C ARG A 124 -2.62 -16.27 14.17
N GLY A 125 -1.97 -16.04 13.03
CA GLY A 125 -0.81 -16.85 12.61
C GLY A 125 -1.23 -18.29 12.25
N GLY A 126 -0.23 -19.14 12.00
CA GLY A 126 -0.42 -20.55 11.66
C GLY A 126 -0.08 -20.86 10.21
N ASP A 127 -0.56 -22.01 9.73
CA ASP A 127 -0.23 -22.51 8.39
C ASP A 127 -1.14 -21.87 7.33
N LEU A 128 -0.50 -21.28 6.32
CA LEU A 128 -1.13 -20.87 5.07
C LEU A 128 -0.92 -21.96 4.02
N PRO A 129 -1.99 -22.45 3.37
CA PRO A 129 -1.85 -23.39 2.27
C PRO A 129 -1.22 -22.73 1.05
N ALA A 130 -0.69 -23.54 0.15
CA ALA A 130 -0.16 -23.05 -1.12
C ALA A 130 -1.25 -22.33 -1.94
N VAL A 131 -0.91 -21.18 -2.51
CA VAL A 131 -1.77 -20.44 -3.44
C VAL A 131 -1.33 -20.76 -4.85
N ARG A 132 -2.27 -21.20 -5.69
CA ARG A 132 -2.03 -21.43 -7.12
C ARG A 132 -2.44 -20.21 -7.94
N VAL A 133 -1.83 -20.06 -9.10
CA VAL A 133 -2.27 -19.11 -10.12
C VAL A 133 -3.70 -19.48 -10.54
N PRO A 134 -4.67 -18.54 -10.46
CA PRO A 134 -6.05 -18.79 -10.87
C PRO A 134 -6.17 -19.34 -12.29
N GLU A 135 -7.21 -20.13 -12.53
CA GLU A 135 -7.56 -20.57 -13.87
C GLU A 135 -7.83 -19.36 -14.80
N GLY A 136 -7.38 -19.44 -16.05
CA GLY A 136 -7.57 -18.37 -17.04
C GLY A 136 -6.45 -17.32 -17.13
N LEU A 137 -5.43 -17.40 -16.27
CA LEU A 137 -4.20 -16.59 -16.40
C LEU A 137 -3.05 -17.42 -17.01
N PRO A 138 -2.09 -16.80 -17.72
CA PRO A 138 -0.85 -17.48 -18.11
C PRO A 138 -0.15 -18.09 -16.88
N GLY A 139 0.18 -19.39 -16.95
CA GLY A 139 0.71 -20.14 -15.80
C GLY A 139 -0.35 -20.69 -14.85
N ALA A 140 -1.63 -20.77 -15.27
CA ALA A 140 -2.72 -21.35 -14.48
C ALA A 140 -2.35 -22.71 -13.87
N GLY A 141 -2.66 -22.88 -12.58
CA GLY A 141 -2.36 -24.10 -11.82
C GLY A 141 -0.93 -24.19 -11.28
N GLU A 142 0.00 -23.33 -11.72
CA GLU A 142 1.31 -23.20 -11.09
C GLU A 142 1.18 -22.65 -9.66
N GLU A 143 2.16 -22.98 -8.82
CA GLU A 143 2.23 -22.44 -7.47
C GLU A 143 2.69 -20.97 -7.52
N ALA A 144 1.80 -20.06 -7.12
CA ALA A 144 2.11 -18.64 -6.98
C ALA A 144 2.87 -18.40 -5.67
N VAL A 145 2.41 -19.02 -4.59
CA VAL A 145 3.00 -18.94 -3.24
C VAL A 145 2.95 -20.33 -2.60
N PRO A 146 4.08 -20.86 -2.08
CA PRO A 146 4.12 -22.18 -1.44
C PRO A 146 3.36 -22.21 -0.11
N ALA A 147 3.05 -23.42 0.36
CA ALA A 147 2.57 -23.59 1.72
C ALA A 147 3.64 -23.17 2.73
N MET A 148 3.26 -22.44 3.77
CA MET A 148 4.18 -21.91 4.77
C MET A 148 3.49 -21.57 6.09
N THR A 149 4.27 -21.49 7.17
CA THR A 149 3.79 -21.01 8.46
C THR A 149 4.07 -19.51 8.59
N VAL A 150 3.10 -18.74 9.07
CA VAL A 150 3.21 -17.29 9.28
C VAL A 150 2.90 -16.91 10.73
N ALA A 151 3.44 -15.77 11.17
CA ALA A 151 3.08 -15.16 12.44
C ALA A 151 1.73 -14.45 12.36
N GLN A 152 1.16 -14.11 13.51
CA GLN A 152 0.04 -13.17 13.57
C GLN A 152 0.44 -11.80 13.01
N GLY A 153 -0.45 -11.19 12.25
CA GLY A 153 -0.25 -9.89 11.59
C GLY A 153 0.37 -10.03 10.20
N TRP A 154 1.06 -8.98 9.77
CA TRP A 154 1.78 -8.93 8.51
C TRP A 154 3.05 -9.77 8.53
N ASN A 155 3.32 -10.45 7.43
CA ASN A 155 4.52 -11.23 7.16
C ASN A 155 5.01 -10.90 5.74
N LEU A 156 6.30 -11.07 5.47
CA LEU A 156 6.89 -10.93 4.14
C LEU A 156 7.55 -12.24 3.71
N TYR A 157 7.13 -12.74 2.56
CA TYR A 157 7.78 -13.81 1.82
C TYR A 157 8.56 -13.25 0.64
N ASP A 158 9.83 -13.61 0.52
CA ASP A 158 10.70 -13.28 -0.60
C ASP A 158 11.01 -14.55 -1.40
N ARG A 159 10.52 -14.63 -2.64
CA ARG A 159 10.70 -15.82 -3.49
C ARG A 159 12.12 -15.98 -4.01
N ALA A 160 12.98 -14.95 -3.89
CA ALA A 160 14.40 -15.09 -4.21
C ALA A 160 15.16 -15.87 -3.12
N ARG A 161 14.54 -16.15 -1.97
CA ARG A 161 15.12 -16.88 -0.85
C ARG A 161 14.37 -18.21 -0.64
N PRO A 162 15.06 -19.27 -0.17
CA PRO A 162 14.39 -20.51 0.22
C PRO A 162 13.41 -20.27 1.38
N LEU A 163 12.40 -21.15 1.52
CA LEU A 163 11.55 -21.20 2.72
C LEU A 163 12.35 -21.71 3.93
N GLY A 164 11.94 -21.29 5.13
CA GLY A 164 12.68 -21.52 6.38
C GLY A 164 13.45 -20.26 6.79
N ASP A 165 14.38 -20.34 7.74
CA ASP A 165 15.33 -19.29 8.16
C ASP A 165 14.91 -17.82 7.88
N GLY A 166 13.78 -17.41 8.48
CA GLY A 166 13.25 -16.05 8.36
C GLY A 166 12.60 -15.70 7.02
N ASN A 167 12.04 -16.70 6.33
CA ASN A 167 11.25 -16.56 5.11
C ASN A 167 10.10 -17.58 5.11
N PRO A 168 8.85 -17.15 5.38
CA PRO A 168 8.44 -15.76 5.60
C PRO A 168 8.94 -15.19 6.93
N ARG A 169 9.13 -13.86 6.99
CA ARG A 169 9.45 -13.13 8.23
C ARG A 169 8.29 -12.24 8.68
N PRO A 170 8.13 -11.94 9.97
CA PRO A 170 7.22 -10.90 10.43
C PRO A 170 7.48 -9.56 9.72
N GLY A 171 6.41 -8.88 9.32
CA GLY A 171 6.41 -7.74 8.41
C GLY A 171 6.05 -6.41 9.06
N SER A 172 6.20 -6.25 10.38
CA SER A 172 5.88 -5.00 11.08
C SER A 172 6.70 -3.79 10.59
N LYS A 173 7.84 -4.04 9.93
CA LYS A 173 8.58 -3.04 9.14
C LYS A 173 9.35 -3.73 8.01
N VAL A 174 9.07 -3.33 6.78
CA VAL A 174 9.67 -3.88 5.55
C VAL A 174 10.48 -2.80 4.86
N THR A 175 11.76 -3.07 4.63
CA THR A 175 12.68 -2.20 3.89
C THR A 175 13.28 -2.97 2.71
N GLY A 176 13.66 -2.26 1.65
CA GLY A 176 14.18 -2.88 0.44
C GLY A 176 13.10 -3.58 -0.39
N TYR A 177 11.85 -3.09 -0.30
CA TYR A 177 10.75 -3.55 -1.14
C TYR A 177 10.81 -2.86 -2.50
N ASP A 178 11.87 -3.12 -3.25
CA ASP A 178 12.13 -2.43 -4.51
C ASP A 178 11.16 -2.91 -5.60
N LEU A 179 10.52 -1.97 -6.28
CA LEU A 179 9.57 -2.20 -7.35
C LEU A 179 10.23 -1.83 -8.67
N SER A 180 10.16 -2.71 -9.68
CA SER A 180 10.65 -2.40 -11.02
C SER A 180 9.71 -2.95 -12.08
N ARG A 181 9.62 -2.22 -13.17
CA ARG A 181 9.11 -2.70 -14.46
C ARG A 181 10.22 -3.35 -15.26
#